data_AF-A0A536A2T7-F1
#
_entry.id   AF-A0A536A2T7-F1
#
_cell.length_a   1.000
_cell.length_b   1.000
_cell.length_c   1.000
_cell.angle_alpha   90.00
_cell.angle_beta   90.00
_cell.angle_gamma   90.00
#
_symmetry.space_group_name_H-M   'P 1'
#
loop_
_entity.id
_entity.type
_entity.pdbx_description
1 polymer ?
#
loop_
_entity_poly.entity_id
_entity_poly.type
_entity_poly.pdbx_seq_one_letter_code
_entity_poly.pdbx_strand_id
1 'polypeptide(L)'
;MALVVHDLVFHWTAAYKDIVGAPSFNALGPFPGPLLFYAGGAIIVEVFYRLLPIPLLLWLVSNLAMRGRYREPVFWVLAALTSLIEPGTQDLAALQRPGLEAAAITVFGVDYVLNFVQAVMFRRYGFLAAIVTRASAYVVWHVIYGNYICVC
;
A
#
# COMPACT_ATOMS: atom_id res chain seq x y z
N MET A 1 10.41 6.08 -4.78
CA MET A 1 10.69 7.07 -5.85
C MET A 1 9.45 7.40 -6.67
N ALA A 2 8.68 6.43 -7.17
CA ALA A 2 7.49 6.73 -7.98
C ALA A 2 6.47 7.64 -7.27
N LEU A 3 6.17 7.38 -5.99
CA LEU A 3 5.30 8.23 -5.17
C LEU A 3 5.84 9.67 -5.01
N VAL A 4 7.14 9.83 -4.80
CA VAL A 4 7.79 11.14 -4.69
C VAL A 4 7.67 11.94 -6.00
N VAL A 5 7.96 11.30 -7.13
CA VAL A 5 7.84 11.96 -8.45
C VAL A 5 6.39 12.32 -8.75
N HIS A 6 5.45 11.41 -8.44
CA HIS A 6 4.03 11.67 -8.58
C HIS A 6 3.60 12.90 -7.79
N ASP A 7 4.02 13.01 -6.54
CA ASP A 7 3.66 14.13 -5.68
C ASP A 7 4.23 15.46 -6.13
N LEU A 8 5.47 15.46 -6.64
CA LEU A 8 6.10 16.66 -7.20
C LEU A 8 5.37 17.20 -8.44
N VAL A 9 4.61 16.35 -9.15
CA VAL A 9 3.86 16.73 -10.36
C VAL A 9 2.42 17.09 -10.04
N PHE A 10 1.78 16.33 -9.14
CA PHE A 10 0.34 16.41 -8.90
C PHE A 10 -0.02 17.07 -7.56
N HIS A 11 0.95 17.35 -6.70
CA HIS A 11 0.75 17.89 -5.34
C HIS A 11 -0.29 17.10 -4.52
N TRP A 12 -0.30 15.78 -4.72
CA TRP A 12 -1.30 14.87 -4.17
C TRP A 12 -1.36 14.91 -2.65
N THR A 13 -0.20 14.99 -2.01
CA THR A 13 -0.04 14.98 -0.55
C THR A 13 -0.68 16.20 0.10
N ALA A 14 -0.53 17.37 -0.52
CA ALA A 14 -1.19 18.60 -0.05
C ALA A 14 -2.70 18.50 -0.21
N ALA A 15 -3.18 18.07 -1.39
CA ALA A 15 -4.60 17.87 -1.64
C ALA A 15 -5.23 16.82 -0.68
N TYR A 16 -4.53 15.72 -0.44
CA TYR A 16 -4.98 14.65 0.44
C TYR A 16 -5.03 15.08 1.91
N LYS A 17 -4.02 15.84 2.37
CA LYS A 17 -4.01 16.45 3.72
C LYS A 17 -5.26 17.30 3.94
N ASP A 18 -5.61 18.14 2.97
CA ASP A 18 -6.81 18.98 3.02
C ASP A 18 -8.10 18.17 2.98
N ILE A 19 -8.13 17.06 2.24
CA ILE A 19 -9.28 16.14 2.19
C ILE A 19 -9.52 15.47 3.54
N VAL A 20 -8.47 15.00 4.20
CA VAL A 20 -8.55 14.25 5.46
C VAL A 20 -8.62 15.19 6.68
N GLY A 21 -8.32 16.48 6.51
CA GLY A 21 -8.29 17.46 7.60
C GLY A 21 -7.16 17.18 8.59
N ALA A 22 -6.07 16.56 8.14
CA ALA A 22 -4.95 16.18 8.99
C ALA A 22 -4.00 17.37 9.18
N PRO A 23 -3.45 17.58 10.40
CA PRO A 23 -2.53 18.69 10.67
C PRO A 23 -1.20 18.54 9.92
N SER A 24 -0.80 17.30 9.63
CA SER A 24 0.40 16.94 8.89
C SER A 24 0.17 15.66 8.10
N PHE A 25 0.89 15.50 7.00
CA PHE A 25 0.92 14.23 6.28
C PHE A 25 1.62 13.11 7.05
N ASN A 26 2.60 13.47 7.90
CA ASN A 26 3.31 12.50 8.74
C ASN A 26 2.53 12.30 10.03
N ALA A 27 2.26 11.04 10.36
CA ALA A 27 1.67 10.69 11.64
C ALA A 27 2.64 10.93 12.80
N LEU A 28 2.13 11.41 13.94
CA LEU A 28 2.86 11.61 15.21
C LEU A 28 3.99 12.67 15.19
N GLY A 29 3.93 13.68 14.31
CA GLY A 29 4.84 14.83 14.34
C GLY A 29 6.23 14.54 13.74
N PRO A 30 7.30 15.24 14.15
CA PRO A 30 8.63 15.06 13.58
C PRO A 30 9.24 13.70 13.96
N PHE A 31 10.34 13.35 13.29
CA PHE A 31 11.15 12.20 13.65
C PHE A 31 11.45 12.15 15.17
N PRO A 32 11.34 10.97 15.84
CA PRO A 32 11.15 9.63 15.29
C PRO A 32 9.70 9.10 15.26
N GLY A 33 8.69 9.92 15.60
CA GLY A 33 7.29 9.50 15.71
C GLY A 33 6.76 8.73 14.49
N PRO A 34 6.94 9.25 13.27
CA PRO A 34 6.54 8.58 12.03
C PRO A 34 7.15 7.18 11.88
N LEU A 35 8.42 6.99 12.25
CA LEU A 35 9.10 5.72 12.06
C LEU A 35 8.40 4.57 12.81
N LEU A 36 8.01 4.81 14.07
CA LEU A 36 7.31 3.81 14.88
C LEU A 36 5.88 3.60 14.39
N PHE A 37 5.17 4.67 14.04
CA PHE A 37 3.81 4.59 13.53
C PHE A 37 3.74 3.76 12.25
N TYR A 38 4.59 4.07 11.27
CA TYR A 38 4.57 3.38 9.98
C TYR A 38 5.19 1.99 10.04
N ALA A 39 6.12 1.71 10.96
CA ALA A 39 6.56 0.33 11.22
C ALA A 39 5.40 -0.54 11.76
N GLY A 40 4.63 -0.03 12.73
CA GLY A 40 3.43 -0.71 13.23
C GLY A 40 2.35 -0.84 12.15
N GLY A 41 2.11 0.23 11.39
CA GLY A 41 1.18 0.25 10.27
C GLY A 41 1.54 -0.78 9.19
N ALA A 42 2.83 -0.91 8.85
CA ALA A 42 3.29 -1.92 7.91
C ALA A 42 2.93 -3.33 8.35
N ILE A 43 3.16 -3.66 9.63
CA ILE A 43 2.80 -4.99 10.16
C ILE A 43 1.29 -5.22 10.05
N ILE A 44 0.48 -4.27 10.52
CA ILE A 44 -0.99 -4.36 10.51
C ILE A 44 -1.50 -4.57 9.07
N VAL A 45 -1.06 -3.71 8.15
CA VAL A 45 -1.45 -3.75 6.74
C VAL A 45 -1.06 -5.08 6.10
N GLU A 46 0.17 -5.57 6.32
CA GLU A 46 0.61 -6.85 5.79
C GLU A 46 -0.18 -8.04 6.37
N VAL A 47 -0.58 -7.97 7.66
CA VAL A 47 -1.44 -8.99 8.26
C VAL A 47 -2.80 -9.05 7.55
N PHE A 48 -3.47 -7.91 7.42
CA PHE A 48 -4.84 -7.85 6.93
C PHE A 48 -4.95 -8.00 5.41
N TYR A 49 -3.97 -7.53 4.64
CA TYR A 49 -4.05 -7.58 3.18
C TYR A 49 -3.32 -8.77 2.57
N ARG A 50 -2.43 -9.44 3.31
CA ARG A 50 -1.64 -10.57 2.77
C ARG A 50 -1.68 -11.80 3.66
N LEU A 51 -1.21 -11.70 4.90
CA LEU A 51 -1.00 -12.87 5.76
C LEU A 51 -2.30 -13.64 6.05
N LEU A 52 -3.39 -12.93 6.28
CA LEU A 52 -4.71 -13.54 6.47
C LEU A 52 -5.34 -13.94 5.14
N PRO A 53 -5.62 -13.01 4.19
CA PRO A 53 -6.42 -13.33 3.03
C PRO A 53 -5.74 -14.30 2.06
N ILE A 54 -4.44 -14.16 1.76
CA ILE A 54 -3.80 -14.97 0.72
C ILE A 54 -3.71 -16.45 1.15
N PRO A 55 -3.11 -16.82 2.29
CA PRO A 55 -3.05 -18.22 2.74
C PRO A 55 -4.44 -18.81 3.00
N LEU A 56 -5.35 -18.06 3.63
CA LEU A 56 -6.69 -18.55 3.96
C LEU A 56 -7.50 -18.85 2.69
N LEU A 57 -7.54 -17.91 1.74
CA LEU A 57 -8.27 -18.11 0.49
C LEU A 57 -7.57 -19.13 -0.41
N LEU A 58 -6.24 -19.18 -0.41
CA LEU A 58 -5.52 -20.22 -1.15
C LEU A 58 -5.83 -21.62 -0.60
N TRP A 59 -5.89 -21.76 0.73
CA TRP A 59 -6.29 -23.01 1.36
C TRP A 59 -7.75 -23.36 1.05
N LEU A 60 -8.68 -22.40 1.17
CA LEU A 60 -10.10 -22.63 0.90
C LEU A 60 -10.36 -22.99 -0.57
N VAL A 61 -9.78 -22.24 -1.51
CA VAL A 61 -10.04 -22.45 -2.94
C VAL A 61 -9.23 -23.62 -3.48
N SER A 62 -7.92 -23.65 -3.25
CA SER A 62 -7.07 -24.68 -3.85
C SER A 62 -7.19 -26.01 -3.11
N ASN A 63 -7.06 -26.03 -1.77
CA ASN A 63 -7.05 -27.29 -1.03
C ASN A 63 -8.46 -27.85 -0.81
N LEU A 64 -9.40 -27.03 -0.33
CA LEU A 64 -10.74 -27.52 0.00
C LEU A 64 -11.61 -27.69 -1.25
N ALA A 65 -11.75 -26.65 -2.09
CA ALA A 65 -12.63 -26.73 -3.27
C ALA A 65 -11.99 -27.49 -4.45
N MET A 66 -10.70 -27.27 -4.73
CA MET A 66 -10.02 -27.85 -5.90
C MET A 66 -9.10 -29.04 -5.58
N ARG A 67 -9.17 -29.60 -4.36
CA ARG A 67 -8.43 -30.80 -3.92
C ARG A 67 -6.91 -30.71 -4.17
N GLY A 68 -6.34 -29.53 -3.94
CA GLY A 68 -4.91 -29.23 -4.10
C GLY A 68 -4.48 -28.85 -5.52
N ARG A 69 -5.41 -28.78 -6.49
CA ARG A 69 -5.09 -28.36 -7.87
C ARG A 69 -5.03 -26.84 -7.99
N TYR A 70 -4.30 -26.37 -9.01
CA TYR A 70 -4.23 -24.96 -9.42
C TYR A 70 -3.73 -23.96 -8.36
N ARG A 71 -2.93 -24.42 -7.38
CA ARG A 71 -2.41 -23.57 -6.31
C ARG A 71 -1.65 -22.34 -6.83
N GLU A 72 -0.87 -22.50 -7.88
CA GLU A 72 -0.09 -21.41 -8.46
C GLU A 72 -0.96 -20.36 -9.21
N PRO A 73 -1.84 -20.74 -10.15
CA PRO A 73 -2.79 -19.80 -10.74
C PRO A 73 -3.66 -19.08 -9.71
N VAL A 74 -4.19 -19.82 -8.71
CA VAL A 74 -5.01 -19.24 -7.65
C VAL A 74 -4.23 -18.22 -6.83
N PHE A 75 -2.97 -18.49 -6.50
CA PHE A 75 -2.12 -17.51 -5.82
C PHE A 75 -2.01 -16.21 -6.63
N TRP A 76 -1.74 -16.30 -7.93
CA TRP A 76 -1.54 -15.10 -8.76
C TRP A 76 -2.81 -14.27 -8.89
N VAL A 77 -3.97 -14.93 -9.00
CA VAL A 77 -5.28 -14.26 -8.95
C VAL A 77 -5.48 -13.58 -7.60
N LEU A 78 -5.21 -14.28 -6.49
CA LEU A 78 -5.33 -13.69 -5.15
C LEU A 78 -4.38 -12.52 -4.95
N ALA A 79 -3.13 -12.62 -5.41
CA ALA A 79 -2.15 -11.54 -5.34
C ALA A 79 -2.61 -10.31 -6.12
N ALA A 80 -3.19 -10.49 -7.31
CA ALA A 80 -3.75 -9.40 -8.09
C ALA A 80 -4.95 -8.76 -7.39
N LEU A 81 -5.88 -9.57 -6.85
CA LEU A 81 -7.09 -9.08 -6.18
C LEU A 81 -6.78 -8.37 -4.85
N THR A 82 -5.92 -8.94 -4.01
CA THR A 82 -5.57 -8.31 -2.72
C THR A 82 -4.79 -7.02 -2.92
N SER A 83 -4.05 -6.89 -4.02
CA SER A 83 -3.33 -5.66 -4.36
C SER A 83 -4.25 -4.50 -4.74
N LEU A 84 -5.52 -4.78 -5.06
CA LEU A 84 -6.54 -3.76 -5.35
C LEU A 84 -7.23 -3.23 -4.09
N ILE A 85 -7.12 -3.91 -2.94
CA ILE A 85 -7.90 -3.56 -1.74
C ILE A 85 -7.54 -2.15 -1.25
N GLU A 86 -6.26 -1.87 -1.07
CA GLU A 86 -5.80 -0.58 -0.59
C GLU A 86 -6.09 0.56 -1.58
N PRO A 87 -5.62 0.52 -2.85
CA PRO A 87 -5.88 1.63 -3.78
C PRO A 87 -7.36 1.75 -4.13
N GLY A 88 -8.12 0.64 -4.10
CA GLY A 88 -9.56 0.64 -4.27
C GLY A 88 -10.32 1.33 -3.13
N THR A 89 -9.79 1.30 -1.91
CA THR A 89 -10.45 1.92 -0.74
C THR A 89 -9.93 3.33 -0.44
N GLN A 90 -8.67 3.63 -0.79
CA GLN A 90 -8.04 4.92 -0.50
C GLN A 90 -8.10 5.87 -1.71
N ASP A 91 -7.67 5.42 -2.89
CA ASP A 91 -7.45 6.33 -4.03
C ASP A 91 -8.73 6.58 -4.83
N LEU A 92 -9.60 5.58 -4.97
CA LEU A 92 -10.88 5.76 -5.66
C LEU A 92 -11.80 6.74 -4.92
N ALA A 93 -11.66 6.88 -3.60
CA ALA A 93 -12.42 7.88 -2.84
C ALA A 93 -12.10 9.31 -3.31
N ALA A 94 -10.88 9.56 -3.77
CA ALA A 94 -10.47 10.87 -4.27
C ALA A 94 -11.02 11.20 -5.67
N LEU A 95 -11.46 10.20 -6.45
CA LEU A 95 -12.18 10.44 -7.72
C LEU A 95 -13.52 11.15 -7.53
N GLN A 96 -14.04 11.22 -6.29
CA GLN A 96 -15.24 11.97 -5.96
C GLN A 96 -15.02 13.49 -5.96
N ARG A 97 -13.77 13.95 -6.09
CA ARG A 97 -13.38 15.37 -6.11
C ARG A 97 -13.02 15.79 -7.54
N PRO A 98 -13.76 16.74 -8.16
CA PRO A 98 -13.43 17.24 -9.49
C PRO A 98 -12.02 17.83 -9.56
N GLY A 99 -11.26 17.50 -10.60
CA GLY A 99 -9.92 18.04 -10.87
C GLY A 99 -8.76 17.24 -10.27
N LEU A 100 -9.03 16.14 -9.56
CA LEU A 100 -8.01 15.25 -8.98
C LEU A 100 -7.91 13.89 -9.70
N GLU A 101 -8.62 13.72 -10.82
CA GLU A 101 -8.78 12.43 -11.49
C GLU A 101 -7.44 11.86 -11.96
N ALA A 102 -6.61 12.70 -12.58
CA ALA A 102 -5.30 12.31 -13.07
C ALA A 102 -4.36 11.88 -11.93
N ALA A 103 -4.40 12.61 -10.80
CA ALA A 103 -3.60 12.30 -9.63
C ALA A 103 -4.06 10.98 -8.96
N ALA A 104 -5.38 10.80 -8.80
CA ALA A 104 -5.99 9.61 -8.23
C ALA A 104 -5.70 8.34 -9.06
N ILE A 105 -5.84 8.40 -10.38
CA ILE A 105 -5.57 7.26 -11.27
C ILE A 105 -4.09 6.87 -11.23
N THR A 106 -3.20 7.85 -11.19
CA THR A 106 -1.75 7.59 -11.22
C THR A 106 -1.23 7.08 -9.87
N VAL A 107 -1.70 7.60 -8.73
CA VAL A 107 -1.35 7.06 -7.40
C VAL A 107 -1.91 5.65 -7.21
N PHE A 108 -3.15 5.40 -7.67
CA PHE A 108 -3.76 4.07 -7.69
C PHE A 108 -2.86 3.05 -8.38
N GLY A 109 -2.30 3.41 -9.55
CA GLY A 109 -1.39 2.55 -10.28
C GLY A 109 -0.10 2.25 -9.51
N VAL A 110 0.47 3.28 -8.85
CA VAL A 110 1.70 3.13 -8.06
C VAL A 110 1.46 2.24 -6.84
N ASP A 111 0.36 2.45 -6.13
CA ASP A 111 0.02 1.69 -4.93
C ASP A 111 -0.37 0.25 -5.27
N TYR A 112 -1.09 0.03 -6.38
CA TYR A 112 -1.34 -1.31 -6.90
C TYR A 112 -0.03 -2.06 -7.17
N VAL A 113 0.94 -1.43 -7.85
CA VAL A 113 2.23 -2.06 -8.17
C VAL A 113 3.01 -2.35 -6.90
N LEU A 114 3.07 -1.43 -5.95
CA LEU A 114 3.71 -1.65 -4.66
C LEU A 114 3.10 -2.87 -3.97
N ASN A 115 1.78 -2.91 -3.85
CA ASN A 115 1.04 -3.98 -3.21
C ASN A 115 1.26 -5.34 -3.89
N PHE A 116 1.34 -5.36 -5.21
CA PHE A 116 1.61 -6.57 -5.97
C PHE A 116 3.04 -7.07 -5.76
N VAL A 117 4.03 -6.16 -5.76
CA VAL A 117 5.43 -6.50 -5.43
C VAL A 117 5.51 -7.10 -4.03
N GLN A 118 4.77 -6.57 -3.05
CA GLN A 118 4.74 -7.14 -1.70
C GLN A 118 4.16 -8.55 -1.67
N ALA A 119 3.09 -8.83 -2.43
CA ALA A 119 2.56 -10.18 -2.56
C ALA A 119 3.58 -11.14 -3.19
N VAL A 120 4.36 -10.67 -4.18
CA VAL A 120 5.47 -11.45 -4.77
C VAL A 120 6.57 -11.73 -3.73
N MET A 121 6.97 -10.72 -2.95
CA MET A 121 7.98 -10.88 -1.90
C MET A 121 7.49 -11.83 -0.79
N PHE A 122 6.21 -11.73 -0.42
CA PHE A 122 5.57 -12.65 0.52
C PHE A 122 5.69 -14.10 0.05
N ARG A 123 5.41 -14.38 -1.23
CA ARG A 123 5.52 -15.73 -1.78
C ARG A 123 6.96 -16.23 -1.88
N ARG A 124 7.91 -15.38 -2.27
CA ARG A 124 9.30 -15.79 -2.51
C ARG A 124 10.13 -15.91 -1.25
N TYR A 125 9.92 -15.00 -0.29
CA TYR A 125 10.81 -14.80 0.85
C TYR A 125 10.07 -14.77 2.20
N GLY A 126 8.75 -14.94 2.19
CA GLY A 126 7.93 -15.02 3.40
C GLY A 126 7.47 -13.65 3.93
N PHE A 127 6.81 -13.69 5.10
CA PHE A 127 6.11 -12.55 5.67
C PHE A 127 7.02 -11.38 6.02
N LEU A 128 8.21 -11.64 6.56
CA LEU A 128 9.17 -10.60 6.93
C LEU A 128 9.59 -9.77 5.71
N ALA A 129 9.81 -10.39 4.56
CA ALA A 129 10.18 -9.67 3.34
C ALA A 129 9.08 -8.72 2.86
N ALA A 130 7.81 -9.13 3.01
CA ALA A 130 6.67 -8.29 2.67
C ALA A 130 6.56 -7.06 3.59
N ILE A 131 6.78 -7.25 4.90
CA ILE A 131 6.85 -6.16 5.89
C ILE A 131 8.00 -5.22 5.59
N VAL A 132 9.21 -5.74 5.38
CA VAL A 132 10.40 -4.91 5.10
C VAL A 132 10.20 -4.10 3.82
N THR A 133 9.57 -4.69 2.80
CA THR A 133 9.22 -3.97 1.56
C THR A 133 8.27 -2.79 1.86
N ARG A 134 7.20 -3.01 2.65
CA ARG A 134 6.28 -1.92 3.06
C ARG A 134 7.01 -0.84 3.86
N ALA A 135 7.74 -1.26 4.89
CA ALA A 135 8.41 -0.37 5.81
C ALA A 135 9.43 0.50 5.07
N SER A 136 10.15 -0.08 4.10
CA SER A 136 11.08 0.67 3.25
C SER A 136 10.35 1.73 2.42
N ALA A 137 9.19 1.39 1.83
CA ALA A 137 8.37 2.35 1.09
C ALA A 137 7.89 3.49 2.01
N TYR A 138 7.42 3.17 3.21
CA TYR A 138 7.00 4.16 4.20
C TYR A 138 8.15 5.03 4.71
N VAL A 139 9.35 4.49 4.90
CA VAL A 139 10.52 5.28 5.27
C VAL A 139 10.81 6.30 4.18
N VAL A 140 10.83 5.89 2.91
CA VAL A 140 11.10 6.83 1.81
C VAL A 140 10.00 7.89 1.71
N TRP A 141 8.74 7.49 1.85
CA TRP A 141 7.58 8.35 1.59
C TRP A 141 7.15 9.20 2.79
N HIS A 142 6.88 8.58 3.93
CA HIS A 142 6.38 9.28 5.11
C HIS A 142 7.49 9.79 6.03
N VAL A 143 8.65 9.14 6.08
CA VAL A 143 9.73 9.60 6.97
C VAL A 143 10.63 10.60 6.24
N ILE A 144 11.24 10.21 5.12
CA ILE A 144 12.21 11.05 4.42
C ILE A 144 11.48 12.16 3.65
N TYR A 145 10.61 11.79 2.70
CA TYR A 145 9.95 12.78 1.85
C TYR A 145 9.03 13.68 2.67
N GLY A 146 8.14 13.09 3.47
CA GLY A 146 7.19 13.83 4.28
C GLY A 146 7.80 14.80 5.30
N ASN A 147 8.97 14.52 5.91
CA ASN A 147 9.56 15.41 6.92
C ASN A 147 10.56 16.42 6.34
N TYR A 148 11.24 16.11 5.24
CA TYR A 148 12.40 16.88 4.78
C TYR A 148 12.28 17.45 3.37
N ILE A 149 11.33 16.97 2.56
CA ILE A 149 11.25 17.32 1.14
C ILE A 149 9.88 17.90 0.77
N CYS A 150 8.79 17.35 1.34
CA CYS A 150 7.43 17.81 1.09
C CYS A 150 7.32 19.30 1.46
N VAL A 151 6.91 20.12 0.49
CA VAL A 151 6.55 21.53 0.74
C VAL A 151 5.05 21.55 1.08
N CYS A 152 4.72 20.91 2.20
CA CYS A 152 3.39 20.54 2.69
C CYS A 152 3.36 20.70 4.23
#